data_AF-A0A1B7ZD36-F1
#
_entry.id   AF-A0A1B7ZD36-F1
#
_cell.length_a   1.000
_cell.length_b   1.000
_cell.length_c   1.000
_cell.angle_alpha   90.00
_cell.angle_beta   90.00
_cell.angle_gamma   90.00
#
_symmetry.space_group_name_H-M   'P 1'
#
loop_
_entity.id
_entity.type
_entity.pdbx_description
1 polymer ?
#
loop_
_entity_poly.entity_id
_entity_poly.type
_entity_poly.pdbx_seq_one_letter_code
_entity_poly.pdbx_strand_id
1 'polypeptide(L)'
;MERLNYFNPYSSKQDHHEDRLTRSFLVLLKYSPACFSFFYESILLENKTLPLLSSQINEDIQFKTQVGSILFETELLLSILITNDTLLPTRKIEAVERNAVYDGVITVGNKVSMIIENKPEKNNVWEDQLCPSEKHLSEDIKIIETAVVITWSSIIKWLNEFVNSNMFNYTERQVANDFLSLIQSNFSYLNPFDRYAHCKGNTSLILKRTENLLKSIVNDESLVRHHLGWGYFIETLSFGSIRKIGLIYKPENKVLELSLLFGDTQGQAKAYYPTNVNIKDFKEKKWIVYGNFHLATVASNLVYFYPKGVDLEKYLTYWNNHGMHLRQVRGHENLTSYLDTLFQDGIIPRNDNQLEDKILKTNIVNVNICPGIGFIYQYPLDKIEALDIDTNLQEDLISKIKYCIKENINESCNFLKNNN
;
A
#
# COMPACT_ATOMS: atom_id res chain seq x y z
N MET A 1 -3.97 -13.57 34.31
CA MET A 1 -3.96 -12.20 34.83
C MET A 1 -4.51 -11.31 33.74
N GLU A 2 -5.72 -10.80 33.95
CA GLU A 2 -6.34 -9.82 33.05
C GLU A 2 -5.44 -8.59 32.99
N ARG A 3 -5.00 -8.21 31.78
CA ARG A 3 -4.17 -7.01 31.58
C ARG A 3 -5.02 -5.80 31.98
N LEU A 4 -4.45 -4.90 32.78
CA LEU A 4 -5.07 -3.62 33.12
C LEU A 4 -5.08 -2.77 31.84
N ASN A 5 -6.10 -2.92 30.99
CA ASN A 5 -6.16 -2.24 29.69
C ASN A 5 -6.64 -0.79 29.90
N TYR A 6 -5.68 0.12 30.11
CA TYR A 6 -5.91 1.56 30.31
C TYR A 6 -6.67 2.22 29.14
N PHE A 7 -6.76 1.54 27.99
CA PHE A 7 -7.39 2.04 26.78
C PHE A 7 -8.80 1.51 26.56
N ASN A 8 -9.42 0.86 27.55
CA ASN A 8 -10.78 0.33 27.44
C ASN A 8 -11.78 1.38 26.91
N PRO A 9 -12.77 0.92 26.14
CA PRO A 9 -13.67 1.76 25.34
C PRO A 9 -14.62 2.61 26.19
N TYR A 10 -15.04 3.78 25.67
CA TYR A 10 -16.26 4.44 26.12
C TYR A 10 -17.45 3.53 25.83
N SER A 11 -18.29 3.19 26.80
CA SER A 11 -19.45 2.30 26.61
C SER A 11 -20.43 2.73 25.50
N SER A 12 -20.34 3.97 25.00
CA SER A 12 -21.26 4.58 24.02
C SER A 12 -20.74 4.74 22.58
N LYS A 13 -19.49 4.37 22.26
CA LYS A 13 -18.91 4.50 20.90
C LYS A 13 -18.41 3.16 20.34
N GLN A 14 -17.98 3.09 19.08
CA GLN A 14 -17.36 1.88 18.50
C GLN A 14 -15.83 1.88 18.68
N ASP A 15 -15.22 0.70 18.68
CA ASP A 15 -13.76 0.46 18.93
C ASP A 15 -12.81 1.20 18.00
N HIS A 16 -13.27 1.55 16.81
CA HIS A 16 -12.52 2.27 15.78
C HIS A 16 -12.83 3.77 15.69
N HIS A 17 -13.47 4.37 16.70
CA HIS A 17 -13.78 5.80 16.67
C HIS A 17 -12.54 6.68 16.90
N GLU A 18 -12.39 7.74 16.12
CA GLU A 18 -11.29 8.72 16.16
C GLU A 18 -10.98 9.27 17.56
N ASP A 19 -12.01 9.74 18.29
CA ASP A 19 -11.85 10.24 19.67
C ASP A 19 -11.18 9.25 20.62
N ARG A 20 -11.36 7.94 20.37
CA ARG A 20 -10.72 6.91 21.20
C ARG A 20 -9.25 6.81 20.92
N LEU A 21 -8.85 7.00 19.67
CA LEU A 21 -7.46 7.05 19.28
C LEU A 21 -6.78 8.28 19.92
N THR A 22 -7.40 9.46 19.84
CA THR A 22 -6.87 10.67 20.49
C THR A 22 -6.77 10.52 22.00
N ARG A 23 -7.83 10.02 22.65
CA ARG A 23 -7.81 9.74 24.10
C ARG A 23 -6.69 8.77 24.47
N SER A 24 -6.59 7.65 23.75
CA SER A 24 -5.59 6.63 24.06
C SER A 24 -4.18 7.16 23.89
N PHE A 25 -3.95 7.99 22.86
CA PHE A 25 -2.68 8.65 22.65
C PHE A 25 -2.37 9.63 23.79
N LEU A 26 -3.32 10.47 24.22
CA LEU A 26 -3.10 11.38 25.35
C LEU A 26 -2.89 10.66 26.69
N VAL A 27 -3.53 9.51 26.90
CA VAL A 27 -3.25 8.63 28.05
C VAL A 27 -1.81 8.13 27.99
N LEU A 28 -1.34 7.66 26.82
CA LEU A 28 0.06 7.27 26.64
C LEU A 28 1.02 8.42 27.00
N LEU A 29 0.80 9.63 26.46
CA LEU A 29 1.66 10.78 26.75
C LEU A 29 1.64 11.17 28.24
N LYS A 30 0.47 11.07 28.90
CA LYS A 30 0.32 11.37 30.32
C LYS A 30 1.09 10.39 31.22
N TYR A 31 1.10 9.10 30.86
CA TYR A 31 1.73 8.05 31.68
C TYR A 31 3.14 7.68 31.22
N SER A 32 3.63 8.27 30.12
CA SER A 32 4.98 8.08 29.60
C SER A 32 5.61 9.45 29.29
N PRO A 33 6.31 10.06 30.27
CA PRO A 33 7.03 11.31 30.06
C PRO A 33 8.03 11.23 28.91
N ALA A 34 8.65 10.07 28.67
CA ALA A 34 9.55 9.91 27.54
C ALA A 34 8.80 9.96 26.20
N CYS A 35 7.63 9.29 26.08
CA CYS A 35 6.80 9.41 24.87
C CYS A 35 6.28 10.84 24.67
N PHE A 36 5.93 11.55 25.74
CA PHE A 36 5.60 12.97 25.66
C PHE A 36 6.77 13.81 25.14
N SER A 37 7.98 13.56 25.64
CA SER A 37 9.19 14.24 25.14
C SER A 37 9.42 13.98 23.65
N PHE A 38 9.28 12.73 23.17
CA PHE A 38 9.40 12.41 21.74
C PHE A 38 8.35 13.13 20.89
N PHE A 39 7.10 13.18 21.37
CA PHE A 39 6.03 13.91 20.69
C PHE A 39 6.32 15.42 20.64
N TYR A 40 6.74 16.02 21.75
CA TYR A 40 7.09 17.43 21.84
C TYR A 40 8.27 17.81 20.95
N GLU A 41 9.33 17.00 20.92
CA GLU A 41 10.48 17.20 20.03
C GLU A 41 10.09 17.08 18.56
N SER A 42 9.19 16.16 18.22
CA SER A 42 8.65 16.04 16.86
C SER A 42 7.93 17.33 16.43
N ILE A 43 7.23 17.99 17.36
CA ILE A 43 6.57 19.28 17.10
C ILE A 43 7.61 20.40 16.94
N LEU A 44 8.63 20.44 17.81
CA LEU A 44 9.72 21.42 17.75
C LEU A 44 10.50 21.39 16.43
N LEU A 45 10.71 20.20 15.86
CA LEU A 45 11.39 20.03 14.58
C LEU A 45 10.63 20.73 13.44
N GLU A 46 9.31 20.66 13.45
CA GLU A 46 8.43 21.33 12.48
C GLU A 46 8.21 22.81 12.84
N ASN A 47 8.25 23.16 14.12
CA ASN A 47 8.01 24.52 14.59
C ASN A 47 8.92 24.94 15.75
N LYS A 48 10.01 25.64 15.40
CA LYS A 48 11.04 26.12 16.33
C LYS A 48 10.60 27.29 17.23
N THR A 49 9.36 27.76 17.13
CA THR A 49 8.87 28.87 17.95
C THR A 49 8.46 28.45 19.36
N LEU A 50 8.27 27.14 19.58
CA LEU A 50 7.96 26.60 20.90
C LEU A 50 9.17 26.68 21.85
N PRO A 51 8.93 26.87 23.17
CA PRO A 51 10.00 26.78 24.16
C PRO A 51 10.55 25.36 24.22
N LEU A 52 11.85 25.21 24.52
CA LEU A 52 12.44 23.89 24.76
C LEU A 52 11.78 23.23 25.98
N LEU A 53 11.45 21.94 25.90
CA LEU A 53 10.81 21.23 27.01
C LEU A 53 11.68 21.23 28.27
N SER A 54 13.01 21.21 28.10
CA SER A 54 13.98 21.30 29.20
C SER A 54 13.89 22.62 29.98
N SER A 55 13.34 23.68 29.40
CA SER A 55 13.08 24.94 30.10
C SER A 55 11.79 24.92 30.94
N GLN A 56 10.99 23.85 30.82
CA GLN A 56 9.65 23.69 31.41
C GLN A 56 9.58 22.54 32.42
N ILE A 57 10.72 22.04 32.93
CA ILE A 57 10.79 20.81 33.75
C ILE A 57 9.94 20.87 35.03
N ASN A 58 9.71 22.06 35.58
CA ASN A 58 8.96 22.25 36.82
C ASN A 58 7.47 22.59 36.60
N GLU A 59 7.04 22.69 35.35
CA GLU A 59 5.66 23.05 35.03
C GLU A 59 4.73 21.83 35.14
N ASP A 60 3.49 22.07 35.59
CA ASP A 60 2.44 21.06 35.52
C ASP A 60 2.03 20.84 34.05
N ILE A 61 1.84 19.58 33.67
CA ILE A 61 1.43 19.21 32.30
C ILE A 61 0.04 18.60 32.36
N GLN A 62 -0.91 19.30 31.76
CA GLN A 62 -2.31 18.90 31.75
C GLN A 62 -2.70 18.32 30.40
N PHE A 63 -3.37 17.16 30.45
CA PHE A 63 -3.90 16.47 29.28
C PHE A 63 -5.41 16.39 29.38
N LYS A 64 -6.13 16.90 28.36
CA LYS A 64 -7.59 16.89 28.29
C LYS A 64 -8.05 16.40 26.91
N THR A 65 -9.21 15.76 26.84
CA THR A 65 -9.80 15.23 25.60
C THR A 65 -11.24 15.73 25.45
N GLN A 66 -11.71 15.91 24.21
CA GLN A 66 -13.10 16.27 23.92
C GLN A 66 -13.54 17.53 24.67
N VAL A 67 -12.75 18.60 24.54
CA VAL A 67 -12.89 19.83 25.32
C VAL A 67 -13.71 20.86 24.54
N GLY A 68 -14.94 21.12 24.99
CA GLY A 68 -15.82 22.15 24.40
C GLY A 68 -15.99 23.43 25.22
N SER A 69 -15.41 23.47 26.43
CA SER A 69 -15.46 24.63 27.32
C SER A 69 -14.10 24.75 28.01
N ILE A 70 -13.30 25.69 27.53
CA ILE A 70 -11.97 25.99 28.06
C ILE A 70 -11.64 27.46 27.79
N LEU A 71 -10.92 28.08 28.72
CA LEU A 71 -10.25 29.35 28.50
C LEU A 71 -8.74 29.06 28.49
N PHE A 72 -8.07 29.39 27.38
CA PHE A 72 -6.63 29.25 27.24
C PHE A 72 -5.94 30.49 27.82
N GLU A 73 -5.29 30.32 28.96
CA GLU A 73 -4.58 31.39 29.69
C GLU A 73 -3.05 31.27 29.56
N THR A 74 -2.57 30.72 28.44
CA THR A 74 -1.13 30.53 28.18
C THR A 74 -0.56 31.63 27.29
N GLU A 75 0.77 31.79 27.29
CA GLU A 75 1.46 32.75 26.40
C GLU A 75 1.31 32.39 24.91
N LEU A 76 1.39 31.09 24.58
CA LEU A 76 1.34 30.57 23.22
C LEU A 76 0.20 29.57 23.03
N LEU A 77 -0.40 29.57 21.84
CA LEU A 77 -1.33 28.56 21.37
C LEU A 77 -0.87 27.96 20.05
N LEU A 78 -0.74 26.63 20.00
CA LEU A 78 -0.39 25.89 18.79
C LEU A 78 -1.52 24.93 18.41
N SER A 79 -1.86 24.90 17.11
CA SER A 79 -2.71 23.86 16.55
C SER A 79 -1.87 22.74 15.93
N ILE A 80 -2.22 21.50 16.24
CA ILE A 80 -1.56 20.28 15.76
C ILE A 80 -2.62 19.43 15.06
N LEU A 81 -2.31 19.01 13.84
CA LEU A 81 -3.09 18.02 13.10
C LEU A 81 -2.35 16.68 13.13
N ILE A 82 -3.01 15.62 13.61
CA ILE A 82 -2.52 14.24 13.48
C ILE A 82 -3.35 13.51 12.42
N THR A 83 -2.70 12.95 11.38
CA THR A 83 -3.40 12.28 10.27
C THR A 83 -2.61 11.09 9.70
N ASN A 84 -3.16 10.34 8.74
CA ASN A 84 -2.47 9.16 8.17
C ASN A 84 -1.41 9.47 7.11
N ASP A 85 -1.33 10.71 6.63
CA ASP A 85 -0.45 11.11 5.54
C ASP A 85 -0.10 12.59 5.64
N THR A 86 0.94 13.05 4.95
CA THR A 86 1.29 14.46 4.98
C THR A 86 0.22 15.31 4.31
N LEU A 87 -0.05 16.47 4.92
CA LEU A 87 -0.92 17.52 4.40
C LEU A 87 -0.17 18.84 4.61
N LEU A 88 -0.20 19.74 3.63
CA LEU A 88 0.24 21.12 3.79
C LEU A 88 -1.01 21.97 4.02
N PRO A 89 -1.30 22.41 5.26
CA PRO A 89 -2.45 23.26 5.53
C PRO A 89 -2.31 24.56 4.73
N THR A 90 -3.37 24.94 4.03
CA THR A 90 -3.39 26.18 3.25
C THR A 90 -3.90 27.37 4.06
N ARG A 91 -4.71 27.10 5.07
CA ARG A 91 -5.31 28.09 5.96
C ARG A 91 -4.34 28.53 7.04
N LYS A 92 -4.25 29.86 7.20
CA LYS A 92 -3.61 30.50 8.34
C LYS A 92 -4.41 30.23 9.62
N ILE A 93 -3.74 29.83 10.69
CA ILE A 93 -4.37 29.60 11.98
C ILE A 93 -4.61 30.95 12.67
N GLU A 94 -5.87 31.23 12.93
CA GLU A 94 -6.34 32.46 13.56
C GLU A 94 -7.56 32.16 14.44
N ALA A 95 -7.90 33.10 15.32
CA ALA A 95 -9.12 32.99 16.10
C ALA A 95 -10.34 33.09 15.19
N VAL A 96 -11.33 32.24 15.41
CA VAL A 96 -12.58 32.25 14.64
C VAL A 96 -13.81 32.14 15.55
N GLU A 97 -14.91 32.78 15.16
CA GLU A 97 -16.19 32.60 15.84
C GLU A 97 -16.79 31.22 15.53
N ARG A 98 -16.58 30.25 16.43
CA ARG A 98 -17.18 28.92 16.32
C ARG A 98 -17.41 28.25 17.68
N ASN A 99 -18.30 27.27 17.72
CA ASN A 99 -18.44 26.37 18.87
C ASN A 99 -17.49 25.17 18.70
N ALA A 100 -16.25 25.34 19.16
CA ALA A 100 -15.22 24.31 19.01
C ALA A 100 -15.34 23.23 20.10
N VAL A 101 -15.18 21.97 19.70
CA VAL A 101 -14.84 20.87 20.61
C VAL A 101 -13.52 20.30 20.12
N TYR A 102 -12.49 20.38 20.95
CA TYR A 102 -11.14 19.94 20.61
C TYR A 102 -10.95 18.47 20.96
N ASP A 103 -10.38 17.68 20.05
CA ASP A 103 -10.16 16.26 20.30
C ASP A 103 -9.20 16.03 21.47
N GLY A 104 -8.12 16.82 21.49
CA GLY A 104 -7.10 16.80 22.53
C GLY A 104 -6.58 18.20 22.85
N VAL A 105 -6.22 18.42 24.12
CA VAL A 105 -5.54 19.62 24.57
C VAL A 105 -4.41 19.20 25.50
N ILE A 106 -3.21 19.73 25.26
CA ILE A 106 -2.07 19.60 26.16
C ILE A 106 -1.64 21.01 26.59
N THR A 107 -1.59 21.27 27.89
CA THR A 107 -1.14 22.55 28.46
C THR A 107 0.14 22.29 29.26
N VAL A 108 1.20 23.04 28.96
CA VAL A 108 2.48 23.00 29.69
C VAL A 108 2.63 24.32 30.45
N GLY A 109 2.37 24.28 31.76
CA GLY A 109 2.43 25.45 32.63
C GLY A 109 1.51 26.58 32.15
N ASN A 110 2.00 27.81 32.27
CA ASN A 110 1.39 29.00 31.69
C ASN A 110 1.99 29.39 30.32
N LYS A 111 2.87 28.56 29.75
CA LYS A 111 3.66 28.92 28.56
C LYS A 111 2.99 28.54 27.26
N VAL A 112 2.56 27.29 27.13
CA VAL A 112 2.01 26.79 25.86
C VAL A 112 0.81 25.91 26.07
N SER A 113 -0.23 26.18 25.28
CA SER A 113 -1.33 25.25 25.03
C SER A 113 -1.22 24.70 23.60
N MET A 114 -1.36 23.39 23.46
CA MET A 114 -1.38 22.69 22.19
C MET A 114 -2.76 22.08 21.99
N ILE A 115 -3.45 22.50 20.93
CA ILE A 115 -4.72 21.92 20.49
C ILE A 115 -4.39 20.81 19.49
N ILE A 116 -4.93 19.62 19.72
CA ILE A 116 -4.78 18.47 18.84
C ILE A 116 -6.12 18.22 18.16
N GLU A 117 -6.11 18.27 16.84
CA GLU A 117 -7.15 17.73 15.98
C GLU A 117 -6.62 16.41 15.40
N ASN A 118 -7.37 15.32 15.58
CA ASN A 118 -7.02 14.05 14.97
C ASN A 118 -7.92 13.85 13.76
N LYS A 119 -7.36 13.49 12.61
CA LYS A 119 -8.12 13.06 11.44
C LYS A 119 -7.40 11.87 10.83
N PRO A 120 -7.70 10.63 11.27
CA PRO A 120 -7.03 9.41 10.83
C PRO A 120 -7.07 9.21 9.31
N GLU A 121 -7.93 9.92 8.59
CA GLU A 121 -7.92 10.01 7.14
C GLU A 121 -7.75 11.46 6.67
N LYS A 122 -6.68 11.72 5.90
CA LYS A 122 -6.38 13.07 5.38
C LYS A 122 -7.51 13.72 4.59
N ASN A 123 -8.32 12.92 3.90
CA ASN A 123 -9.41 13.41 3.06
C ASN A 123 -10.59 13.94 3.90
N ASN A 124 -10.61 13.67 5.20
CA ASN A 124 -11.64 14.14 6.12
C ASN A 124 -11.17 15.37 6.91
N VAL A 125 -9.98 15.93 6.59
CA VAL A 125 -9.47 17.12 7.25
C VAL A 125 -10.27 18.34 6.80
N TRP A 126 -10.89 19.02 7.76
CA TRP A 126 -11.50 20.33 7.56
C TRP A 126 -10.61 21.38 8.24
N GLU A 127 -9.86 22.16 7.46
CA GLU A 127 -8.84 23.08 8.00
C GLU A 127 -9.40 24.11 9.00
N ASP A 128 -10.68 24.46 8.88
CA ASP A 128 -11.38 25.35 9.82
C ASP A 128 -11.42 24.77 11.25
N GLN A 129 -11.32 23.45 11.39
CA GLN A 129 -11.25 22.79 12.70
C GLN A 129 -9.91 23.04 13.41
N LEU A 130 -8.87 23.44 12.68
CA LEU A 130 -7.57 23.78 13.24
C LEU A 130 -7.56 25.18 13.88
N CYS A 131 -8.52 26.04 13.54
CA CYS A 131 -8.62 27.38 14.10
C CYS A 131 -9.27 27.35 15.50
N PRO A 132 -8.68 27.98 16.53
CA PRO A 132 -9.29 28.05 17.85
C PRO A 132 -10.55 28.94 17.87
N SER A 133 -11.47 28.66 18.79
CA SER A 133 -12.62 29.53 19.02
C SER A 133 -12.19 30.80 19.73
N GLU A 134 -12.62 31.96 19.23
CA GLU A 134 -12.40 33.27 19.89
C GLU A 134 -12.86 33.27 21.36
N LYS A 135 -13.95 32.57 21.67
CA LYS A 135 -14.52 32.50 23.04
C LYS A 135 -13.63 31.73 24.02
N HIS A 136 -12.65 30.98 23.53
CA HIS A 136 -11.76 30.17 24.34
C HIS A 136 -10.39 30.85 24.58
N LEU A 137 -10.19 32.08 24.09
CA LEU A 137 -8.90 32.77 24.15
C LEU A 137 -8.89 33.85 25.23
N SER A 138 -7.78 33.97 25.97
CA SER A 138 -7.48 35.17 26.75
C SER A 138 -7.05 36.32 25.82
N GLU A 139 -7.05 37.57 26.32
CA GLU A 139 -6.74 38.75 25.51
C GLU A 139 -5.28 38.78 24.99
N ASP A 140 -4.34 38.20 25.75
CA ASP A 140 -2.89 38.31 25.49
C ASP A 140 -2.27 37.07 24.81
N ILE A 141 -3.08 36.04 24.50
CA ILE A 141 -2.54 34.79 23.94
C ILE A 141 -2.04 34.99 22.50
N LYS A 142 -0.82 34.53 22.23
CA LYS A 142 -0.26 34.53 20.88
C LYS A 142 -0.55 33.22 20.17
N ILE A 143 -1.34 33.29 19.10
CA ILE A 143 -1.62 32.16 18.22
C ILE A 143 -0.45 31.96 17.25
N ILE A 144 0.03 30.73 17.15
CA ILE A 144 0.99 30.34 16.11
C ILE A 144 0.21 30.11 14.81
N GLU A 145 0.53 30.91 13.80
CA GLU A 145 -0.24 31.03 12.55
C GLU A 145 -0.16 29.81 11.63
N THR A 146 0.73 28.86 11.92
CA THR A 146 0.93 27.64 11.14
C THR A 146 0.68 26.42 12.01
N ALA A 147 -0.25 25.56 11.60
CA ALA A 147 -0.47 24.28 12.26
C ALA A 147 0.71 23.32 11.99
N VAL A 148 1.07 22.56 13.01
CA VAL A 148 2.04 21.46 12.87
C VAL A 148 1.30 20.19 12.46
N VAL A 149 1.73 19.55 11.38
CA VAL A 149 1.14 18.30 10.90
C VAL A 149 2.05 17.12 11.23
N ILE A 150 1.53 16.15 11.97
CA ILE A 150 2.24 14.93 12.35
C ILE A 150 1.48 13.72 11.80
N THR A 151 2.20 12.73 11.26
CA THR A 151 1.56 11.52 10.77
C THR A 151 1.49 10.43 11.84
N TRP A 152 0.43 9.64 11.83
CA TRP A 152 0.34 8.43 12.67
C TRP A 152 1.48 7.45 12.36
N SER A 153 1.91 7.37 11.09
CA SER A 153 3.05 6.54 10.71
C SER A 153 4.35 6.98 11.37
N SER A 154 4.61 8.30 11.52
CA SER A 154 5.79 8.77 12.25
C SER A 154 5.67 8.45 13.74
N ILE A 155 4.49 8.67 14.33
CA ILE A 155 4.17 8.32 15.73
C ILE A 155 4.44 6.85 16.03
N ILE A 156 3.86 5.96 15.22
CA ILE A 156 3.99 4.52 15.40
C ILE A 156 5.45 4.06 15.20
N LYS A 157 6.20 4.70 14.28
CA LYS A 157 7.60 4.34 14.03
C LYS A 157 8.48 4.59 15.26
N TRP A 158 8.46 5.81 15.81
CA TRP A 158 9.28 6.09 17.00
C TRP A 158 8.77 5.35 18.24
N LEU A 159 7.47 5.03 18.33
CA LEU A 159 6.95 4.16 19.40
C LEU A 159 7.50 2.73 19.32
N ASN A 160 7.58 2.15 18.12
CA ASN A 160 8.21 0.85 17.94
C ASN A 160 9.70 0.89 18.33
N GLU A 161 10.43 1.95 17.98
CA GLU A 161 11.83 2.14 18.40
C GLU A 161 11.95 2.30 19.92
N PHE A 162 11.07 3.09 20.54
CA PHE A 162 10.99 3.31 21.98
C PHE A 162 10.79 2.00 22.76
N VAL A 163 9.81 1.19 22.32
CA VAL A 163 9.47 -0.10 22.95
C VAL A 163 10.61 -1.12 22.83
N ASN A 164 11.34 -1.12 21.72
CA ASN A 164 12.44 -2.05 21.49
C ASN A 164 13.76 -1.59 22.14
N SER A 165 13.80 -0.37 22.67
CA SER A 165 14.97 0.19 23.33
C SER A 165 15.07 -0.28 24.79
N ASN A 166 16.26 -0.76 25.18
CA ASN A 166 16.57 -1.08 26.57
C ASN A 166 16.84 0.17 27.44
N MET A 167 16.82 1.37 26.84
CA MET A 167 17.19 2.63 27.53
C MET A 167 16.07 3.21 28.39
N PHE A 168 14.81 2.80 28.17
CA PHE A 168 13.65 3.33 28.89
C PHE A 168 13.16 2.36 29.98
N ASN A 169 12.42 2.87 30.95
CA ASN A 169 11.90 2.02 32.02
C ASN A 169 10.84 1.04 31.47
N TYR A 170 10.71 -0.10 32.15
CA TYR A 170 9.82 -1.18 31.72
C TYR A 170 8.36 -0.75 31.65
N THR A 171 7.89 0.05 32.63
CA THR A 171 6.49 0.47 32.73
C THR A 171 6.07 1.34 31.55
N GLU A 172 6.85 2.35 31.20
CA GLU A 172 6.56 3.22 30.04
C GLU A 172 6.56 2.42 28.74
N ARG A 173 7.51 1.48 28.58
CA ARG A 173 7.51 0.57 27.42
C ARG A 173 6.28 -0.33 27.38
N GLN A 174 5.76 -0.77 28.53
CA GLN A 174 4.54 -1.56 28.56
C GLN A 174 3.30 -0.74 28.17
N VAL A 175 3.17 0.50 28.64
CA VAL A 175 2.07 1.39 28.23
C VAL A 175 2.14 1.68 26.72
N ALA A 176 3.33 1.92 26.18
CA ALA A 176 3.53 2.08 24.73
C ALA A 176 3.19 0.81 23.93
N ASN A 177 3.56 -0.37 24.44
CA ASN A 177 3.19 -1.67 23.85
C ASN A 177 1.68 -1.89 23.82
N ASP A 178 0.98 -1.57 24.90
CA ASP A 178 -0.48 -1.69 24.98
C ASP A 178 -1.15 -0.73 23.98
N PHE A 179 -0.62 0.49 23.80
CA PHE A 179 -1.10 1.42 22.78
C PHE A 179 -0.87 0.90 21.36
N LEU A 180 0.33 0.38 21.04
CA LEU A 180 0.61 -0.24 19.75
C LEU A 180 -0.30 -1.45 19.47
N SER A 181 -0.63 -2.22 20.50
CA SER A 181 -1.59 -3.33 20.40
C SER A 181 -3.01 -2.85 20.07
N LEU A 182 -3.43 -1.71 20.64
CA LEU A 182 -4.69 -1.05 20.28
C LEU A 182 -4.70 -0.58 18.83
N ILE A 183 -3.61 0.05 18.34
CA ILE A 183 -3.47 0.43 16.93
C ILE A 183 -3.59 -0.79 16.04
N GLN A 184 -2.86 -1.87 16.33
CA GLN A 184 -2.90 -3.08 15.51
C GLN A 184 -4.30 -3.70 15.45
N SER A 185 -5.06 -3.63 16.52
CA SER A 185 -6.39 -4.26 16.61
C SER A 185 -7.48 -3.40 15.93
N ASN A 186 -7.42 -2.08 16.09
CA ASN A 186 -8.53 -1.18 15.73
C ASN A 186 -8.20 -0.18 14.63
N PHE A 187 -6.92 0.11 14.40
CA PHE A 187 -6.43 1.16 13.50
C PHE A 187 -5.24 0.70 12.65
N SER A 188 -5.21 -0.57 12.24
CA SER A 188 -4.05 -1.17 11.56
C SER A 188 -3.67 -0.47 10.25
N TYR A 189 -4.60 0.28 9.64
CA TYR A 189 -4.38 1.10 8.44
C TYR A 189 -3.52 2.35 8.69
N LEU A 190 -3.24 2.69 9.96
CA LEU A 190 -2.35 3.79 10.34
C LEU A 190 -0.87 3.37 10.45
N ASN A 191 -0.60 2.05 10.45
CA ASN A 191 0.76 1.55 10.55
C ASN A 191 1.65 2.09 9.41
N PRO A 192 2.97 2.21 9.62
CA PRO A 192 3.90 2.59 8.57
C PRO A 192 3.89 1.57 7.43
N PHE A 193 4.13 2.06 6.21
CA PHE A 193 4.23 1.25 4.99
C PHE A 193 5.53 1.53 4.22
N ASP A 194 6.53 2.10 4.91
CA ASP A 194 7.89 2.28 4.37
C ASP A 194 8.59 0.93 4.16
N ARG A 195 8.19 -0.10 4.91
CA ARG A 195 8.62 -1.49 4.76
C ARG A 195 7.45 -2.47 4.88
N TYR A 196 7.49 -3.60 4.16
CA TYR A 196 6.44 -4.63 4.29
C TYR A 196 6.28 -5.14 5.73
N ALA A 197 7.37 -5.25 6.51
CA ALA A 197 7.33 -5.70 7.90
C ALA A 197 6.51 -4.77 8.81
N HIS A 198 6.45 -3.47 8.45
CA HIS A 198 5.68 -2.48 9.20
C HIS A 198 4.19 -2.49 8.82
N CYS A 199 3.84 -3.03 7.65
CA CYS A 199 2.45 -3.15 7.22
C CYS A 199 1.65 -4.14 8.10
N LYS A 200 2.32 -5.03 8.86
CA LYS A 200 1.69 -6.01 9.78
C LYS A 200 0.55 -6.81 9.14
N GLY A 201 0.73 -7.22 7.88
CA GLY A 201 -0.27 -7.98 7.13
C GLY A 201 -1.48 -7.18 6.62
N ASN A 202 -1.56 -5.87 6.89
CA ASN A 202 -2.65 -5.04 6.40
C ASN A 202 -2.58 -4.88 4.87
N THR A 203 -3.61 -5.33 4.17
CA THR A 203 -3.65 -5.36 2.71
C THR A 203 -3.50 -3.99 2.07
N SER A 204 -4.15 -2.94 2.61
CA SER A 204 -4.08 -1.61 1.99
C SER A 204 -2.67 -1.01 2.10
N LEU A 205 -1.99 -1.24 3.23
CA LEU A 205 -0.61 -0.80 3.43
C LEU A 205 0.39 -1.59 2.56
N ILE A 206 0.19 -2.90 2.43
CA ILE A 206 0.98 -3.75 1.52
C ILE A 206 0.86 -3.24 0.08
N LEU A 207 -0.35 -2.88 -0.35
CA LEU A 207 -0.60 -2.33 -1.69
C LEU A 207 0.09 -0.97 -1.88
N LYS A 208 0.04 -0.06 -0.88
CA LYS A 208 0.80 1.20 -0.92
C LYS A 208 2.31 0.98 -0.99
N ARG A 209 2.86 0.04 -0.20
CA ARG A 209 4.29 -0.32 -0.29
C ARG A 209 4.64 -0.91 -1.66
N THR A 210 3.76 -1.74 -2.23
CA THR A 210 3.92 -2.33 -3.56
C THR A 210 4.01 -1.26 -4.64
N GLU A 211 3.13 -0.25 -4.59
CA GLU A 211 3.18 0.91 -5.48
C GLU A 211 4.53 1.65 -5.36
N ASN A 212 4.92 1.99 -4.13
CA ASN A 212 6.17 2.71 -3.87
C ASN A 212 7.40 1.92 -4.31
N LEU A 213 7.39 0.60 -4.12
CA LEU A 213 8.46 -0.27 -4.57
C LEU A 213 8.59 -0.23 -6.10
N LEU A 214 7.48 -0.35 -6.83
CA LEU A 214 7.50 -0.24 -8.30
C LEU A 214 7.98 1.13 -8.77
N LYS A 215 7.49 2.22 -8.16
CA LYS A 215 7.94 3.59 -8.46
C LYS A 215 9.44 3.75 -8.21
N SER A 216 9.95 3.12 -7.16
CA SER A 216 11.36 3.23 -6.80
C SER A 216 12.31 2.57 -7.81
N ILE A 217 11.85 1.60 -8.61
CA ILE A 217 12.69 0.86 -9.56
C ILE A 217 12.58 1.30 -11.03
N VAL A 218 11.64 2.20 -11.35
CA VAL A 218 11.45 2.73 -12.72
C VAL A 218 12.05 4.12 -12.88
N ASN A 219 12.47 4.47 -14.10
CA ASN A 219 12.99 5.81 -14.42
C ASN A 219 11.87 6.86 -14.51
N ASP A 220 10.65 6.44 -14.83
CA ASP A 220 9.45 7.28 -14.89
C ASP A 220 8.33 6.65 -14.06
N GLU A 221 7.98 7.28 -12.94
CA GLU A 221 6.92 6.82 -12.03
C GLU A 221 5.54 6.80 -12.71
N SER A 222 5.35 7.55 -13.80
CA SER A 222 4.12 7.54 -14.58
C SER A 222 3.86 6.18 -15.23
N LEU A 223 4.87 5.32 -15.38
CA LEU A 223 4.70 3.96 -15.89
C LEU A 223 4.03 3.04 -14.87
N VAL A 224 3.98 3.42 -13.58
CA VAL A 224 3.32 2.62 -12.54
C VAL A 224 1.82 2.92 -12.55
N ARG A 225 1.04 1.88 -12.80
CA ARG A 225 -0.42 1.96 -12.93
C ARG A 225 -1.09 0.93 -12.03
N HIS A 226 -2.38 1.13 -11.77
CA HIS A 226 -3.19 0.21 -10.97
C HIS A 226 -4.26 -0.46 -11.83
N HIS A 227 -4.39 -1.77 -11.70
CA HIS A 227 -5.47 -2.55 -12.29
C HIS A 227 -6.43 -3.02 -11.21
N LEU A 228 -7.71 -2.64 -11.31
CA LEU A 228 -8.73 -2.89 -10.27
C LEU A 228 -8.86 -4.36 -9.84
N GLY A 229 -8.60 -5.32 -10.73
CA GLY A 229 -8.69 -6.75 -10.42
C GLY A 229 -7.36 -7.42 -10.04
N TRP A 230 -6.21 -6.78 -10.28
CA TRP A 230 -4.89 -7.44 -10.15
C TRP A 230 -3.95 -6.74 -9.17
N GLY A 231 -4.00 -5.41 -9.07
CA GLY A 231 -3.03 -4.61 -8.31
C GLY A 231 -2.13 -3.78 -9.22
N TYR A 232 -0.94 -3.43 -8.71
CA TYR A 232 -0.03 -2.52 -9.39
C TYR A 232 0.84 -3.21 -10.44
N PHE A 233 1.15 -2.48 -11.50
CA PHE A 233 1.99 -2.96 -12.59
C PHE A 233 2.82 -1.82 -13.20
N ILE A 234 3.92 -2.19 -13.85
CA ILE A 234 4.68 -1.31 -14.74
C ILE A 234 4.14 -1.49 -16.16
N GLU A 235 3.77 -0.39 -16.80
CA GLU A 235 3.35 -0.35 -18.21
C GLU A 235 4.58 -0.31 -19.14
N THR A 236 4.65 -1.26 -20.09
CA THR A 236 5.78 -1.42 -21.02
C THR A 236 5.33 -1.18 -22.46
N LEU A 237 5.17 0.08 -22.85
CA LEU A 237 4.69 0.45 -24.19
C LEU A 237 5.68 0.13 -25.32
N SER A 238 6.98 0.01 -25.00
CA SER A 238 8.04 -0.26 -25.98
C SER A 238 8.06 -1.70 -26.48
N PHE A 239 7.40 -2.64 -25.79
CA PHE A 239 7.47 -4.06 -26.13
C PHE A 239 6.21 -4.53 -26.84
N GLY A 240 6.39 -5.15 -28.01
CA GLY A 240 5.29 -5.70 -28.80
C GLY A 240 4.62 -6.92 -28.15
N SER A 241 5.37 -7.70 -27.37
CA SER A 241 4.98 -9.00 -26.82
C SER A 241 4.43 -8.97 -25.39
N ILE A 242 4.65 -7.88 -24.65
CA ILE A 242 4.22 -7.69 -23.26
C ILE A 242 3.95 -6.20 -23.01
N ARG A 243 2.89 -5.89 -22.27
CA ARG A 243 2.50 -4.50 -21.95
C ARG A 243 2.47 -4.18 -20.47
N LYS A 244 2.44 -5.22 -19.62
CA LYS A 244 2.28 -5.07 -18.17
C LYS A 244 3.21 -6.04 -17.46
N ILE A 245 3.94 -5.53 -16.49
CA ILE A 245 4.74 -6.31 -15.53
C ILE A 245 4.11 -6.09 -14.16
N GLY A 246 3.37 -7.09 -13.68
CA GLY A 246 2.60 -7.00 -12.44
C GLY A 246 3.42 -7.33 -11.21
N LEU A 247 3.18 -6.61 -10.12
CA LEU A 247 3.61 -7.01 -8.78
C LEU A 247 2.36 -7.11 -7.91
N ILE A 248 1.88 -8.34 -7.72
CA ILE A 248 0.52 -8.63 -7.31
C ILE A 248 0.51 -9.28 -5.94
N TYR A 249 -0.14 -8.65 -4.96
CA TYR A 249 -0.31 -9.26 -3.65
C TYR A 249 -1.46 -10.28 -3.65
N LYS A 250 -1.20 -11.48 -3.14
CA LYS A 250 -2.18 -12.56 -2.97
C LYS A 250 -2.39 -12.80 -1.46
N PRO A 251 -3.40 -12.18 -0.82
CA PRO A 251 -3.62 -12.26 0.62
C PRO A 251 -3.81 -13.70 1.13
N GLU A 252 -4.58 -14.51 0.39
CA GLU A 252 -4.89 -15.92 0.71
C GLU A 252 -3.62 -16.77 0.95
N ASN A 253 -2.60 -16.52 0.12
CA ASN A 253 -1.35 -17.27 0.11
C ASN A 253 -0.21 -16.54 0.83
N LYS A 254 -0.43 -15.29 1.26
CA LYS A 254 0.59 -14.39 1.81
C LYS A 254 1.84 -14.32 0.92
N VAL A 255 1.64 -14.13 -0.39
CA VAL A 255 2.72 -13.97 -1.36
C VAL A 255 2.55 -12.69 -2.17
N LEU A 256 3.68 -12.13 -2.62
CA LEU A 256 3.72 -11.15 -3.70
C LEU A 256 4.21 -11.86 -4.96
N GLU A 257 3.48 -11.68 -6.06
CA GLU A 257 3.77 -12.33 -7.33
C GLU A 257 4.31 -11.30 -8.33
N LEU A 258 5.58 -11.46 -8.72
CA LEU A 258 6.09 -10.81 -9.91
C LEU A 258 5.56 -11.59 -11.12
N SER A 259 4.67 -10.97 -11.90
CA SER A 259 3.94 -11.60 -12.99
C SER A 259 4.26 -10.94 -14.33
N LEU A 260 4.82 -11.72 -15.26
CA LEU A 260 5.08 -11.31 -16.64
C LEU A 260 4.31 -12.23 -17.58
N LEU A 261 3.30 -11.68 -18.24
CA LEU A 261 2.44 -12.41 -19.17
C LEU A 261 2.75 -11.96 -20.61
N PHE A 262 3.46 -12.79 -21.35
CA PHE A 262 3.75 -12.56 -22.76
C PHE A 262 2.60 -13.10 -23.62
N GLY A 263 2.32 -12.43 -24.73
CA GLY A 263 1.27 -12.90 -25.64
C GLY A 263 -0.15 -12.83 -25.09
N ASP A 264 -0.40 -11.98 -24.07
CA ASP A 264 -1.69 -11.89 -23.38
C ASP A 264 -2.83 -11.38 -24.29
N THR A 265 -2.49 -10.74 -25.41
CA THR A 265 -3.41 -10.42 -26.49
C THR A 265 -2.97 -11.10 -27.78
N GLN A 266 -3.90 -11.28 -28.73
CA GLN A 266 -3.54 -11.83 -30.05
C GLN A 266 -2.43 -11.02 -30.75
N GLY A 267 -2.41 -9.69 -30.60
CA GLY A 267 -1.34 -8.84 -31.15
C GLY A 267 0.01 -9.11 -30.49
N GLN A 268 0.03 -9.24 -29.17
CA GLN A 268 1.24 -9.60 -28.43
C GLN A 268 1.73 -11.00 -28.77
N ALA A 269 0.83 -11.96 -28.96
CA ALA A 269 1.20 -13.33 -29.28
C ALA A 269 1.89 -13.40 -30.65
N LYS A 270 1.40 -12.64 -31.64
CA LYS A 270 2.07 -12.51 -32.95
C LYS A 270 3.47 -11.91 -32.86
N ALA A 271 3.68 -10.97 -31.93
CA ALA A 271 4.98 -10.36 -31.70
C ALA A 271 5.92 -11.25 -30.87
N TYR A 272 5.37 -12.21 -30.13
CA TYR A 272 6.12 -13.10 -29.24
C TYR A 272 6.58 -14.38 -29.94
N TYR A 273 5.72 -14.98 -30.77
CA TYR A 273 6.04 -16.21 -31.47
C TYR A 273 6.64 -15.96 -32.87
N PRO A 274 7.66 -16.73 -33.29
CA PRO A 274 8.30 -17.82 -32.53
C PRO A 274 9.23 -17.31 -31.42
N THR A 275 9.36 -18.08 -30.35
CA THR A 275 10.28 -17.85 -29.22
C THR A 275 11.18 -19.06 -28.98
N ASN A 276 12.38 -18.81 -28.45
CA ASN A 276 13.38 -19.83 -28.07
C ASN A 276 13.60 -19.90 -26.55
N VAL A 277 12.58 -19.52 -25.77
CA VAL A 277 12.70 -19.45 -24.31
C VAL A 277 13.08 -20.80 -23.68
N ASN A 278 14.07 -20.79 -22.78
CA ASN A 278 14.50 -22.00 -22.07
C ASN A 278 13.69 -22.20 -20.78
N ILE A 279 12.59 -22.95 -20.87
CA ILE A 279 11.68 -23.21 -19.74
C ILE A 279 12.37 -23.91 -18.56
N LYS A 280 13.37 -24.78 -18.84
CA LYS A 280 14.10 -25.48 -17.78
C LYS A 280 14.91 -24.52 -16.92
N ASP A 281 15.58 -23.55 -17.55
CA ASP A 281 16.37 -22.54 -16.84
C ASP A 281 15.52 -21.69 -15.88
N PHE A 282 14.32 -21.31 -16.32
CA PHE A 282 13.34 -20.61 -15.47
C PHE A 282 12.92 -21.44 -14.26
N LYS A 283 12.61 -22.74 -14.47
CA LYS A 283 12.23 -23.65 -13.38
C LYS A 283 13.36 -23.85 -12.37
N GLU A 284 14.60 -24.01 -12.83
CA GLU A 284 15.79 -24.09 -11.97
C GLU A 284 15.98 -22.82 -11.13
N LYS A 285 15.62 -21.66 -11.71
CA LYS A 285 15.59 -20.35 -11.02
C LYS A 285 14.29 -20.09 -10.25
N LYS A 286 13.48 -21.13 -10.00
CA LYS A 286 12.24 -21.10 -9.19
C LYS A 286 11.10 -20.26 -9.77
N TRP A 287 11.12 -19.99 -11.07
CA TRP A 287 9.96 -19.41 -11.75
C TRP A 287 8.91 -20.48 -12.01
N ILE A 288 7.65 -20.09 -11.85
CA ILE A 288 6.49 -20.84 -12.30
C ILE A 288 6.21 -20.40 -13.73
N VAL A 289 6.24 -21.35 -14.67
CA VAL A 289 5.97 -21.10 -16.08
C VAL A 289 4.81 -21.94 -16.55
N TYR A 290 3.85 -21.33 -17.23
CA TYR A 290 2.62 -21.98 -17.66
C TYR A 290 2.04 -21.35 -18.93
N GLY A 291 1.34 -22.14 -19.73
CA GLY A 291 0.56 -21.64 -20.87
C GLY A 291 -0.63 -20.81 -20.38
N ASN A 292 -0.78 -19.60 -20.88
CA ASN A 292 -1.86 -18.67 -20.53
C ASN A 292 -2.87 -18.53 -21.68
N PHE A 293 -3.27 -19.66 -22.26
CA PHE A 293 -4.22 -19.66 -23.36
C PHE A 293 -5.60 -19.20 -22.90
N HIS A 294 -6.13 -18.22 -23.61
CA HIS A 294 -7.49 -17.74 -23.38
C HIS A 294 -8.12 -17.18 -24.65
N LEU A 295 -9.44 -17.05 -24.58
CA LEU A 295 -10.28 -16.46 -25.61
C LEU A 295 -10.71 -15.08 -25.16
N ALA A 296 -10.68 -14.12 -26.08
CA ALA A 296 -11.00 -12.73 -25.78
C ALA A 296 -11.82 -12.09 -26.89
N THR A 297 -12.53 -11.01 -26.57
CA THR A 297 -12.94 -10.00 -27.54
C THR A 297 -11.89 -8.88 -27.62
N VAL A 298 -12.19 -7.80 -28.34
CA VAL A 298 -11.38 -6.57 -28.27
C VAL A 298 -11.49 -5.91 -26.88
N ALA A 299 -12.63 -6.09 -26.20
CA ALA A 299 -12.94 -5.38 -24.95
C ALA A 299 -12.58 -6.17 -23.69
N SER A 300 -12.57 -7.51 -23.74
CA SER A 300 -12.44 -8.33 -22.54
C SER A 300 -11.94 -9.75 -22.80
N ASN A 301 -11.28 -10.32 -21.80
CA ASN A 301 -10.96 -11.74 -21.74
C ASN A 301 -12.20 -12.52 -21.29
N LEU A 302 -12.51 -13.62 -21.98
CA LEU A 302 -13.74 -14.36 -21.81
C LEU A 302 -13.49 -15.68 -21.08
N VAL A 303 -12.70 -16.57 -21.69
CA VAL A 303 -12.54 -17.96 -21.26
C VAL A 303 -11.06 -18.29 -21.14
N TYR A 304 -10.65 -18.78 -19.97
CA TYR A 304 -9.27 -19.23 -19.71
C TYR A 304 -9.18 -20.74 -19.70
N PHE A 305 -8.11 -21.27 -20.30
CA PHE A 305 -7.84 -22.70 -20.37
C PHE A 305 -6.60 -23.01 -19.52
N TYR A 306 -6.82 -23.15 -18.21
CA TYR A 306 -5.72 -23.34 -17.25
C TYR A 306 -4.99 -24.66 -17.50
N PRO A 307 -3.68 -24.64 -17.75
CA PRO A 307 -2.93 -25.73 -18.40
C PRO A 307 -2.62 -26.94 -17.50
N LYS A 308 -3.46 -27.26 -16.50
CA LYS A 308 -3.22 -28.43 -15.65
C LYS A 308 -3.09 -29.68 -16.50
N GLY A 309 -1.91 -30.32 -16.46
CA GLY A 309 -1.60 -31.55 -17.21
C GLY A 309 -1.20 -31.35 -18.68
N VAL A 310 -1.03 -30.11 -19.15
CA VAL A 310 -0.55 -29.84 -20.51
C VAL A 310 0.98 -29.79 -20.56
N ASP A 311 1.54 -30.43 -21.59
CA ASP A 311 2.97 -30.33 -21.89
C ASP A 311 3.30 -28.95 -22.47
N LEU A 312 4.04 -28.15 -21.71
CA LEU A 312 4.42 -26.79 -22.09
C LEU A 312 5.39 -26.75 -23.28
N GLU A 313 6.22 -27.77 -23.47
CA GLU A 313 7.12 -27.85 -24.63
C GLU A 313 6.31 -28.08 -25.92
N LYS A 314 5.29 -28.95 -25.83
CA LYS A 314 4.33 -29.17 -26.91
C LYS A 314 3.54 -27.89 -27.24
N TYR A 315 3.08 -27.18 -26.22
CA TYR A 315 2.41 -25.89 -26.36
C TYR A 315 3.27 -24.86 -27.10
N LEU A 316 4.52 -24.67 -26.68
CA LEU A 316 5.45 -23.74 -27.32
C LEU A 316 5.78 -24.14 -28.76
N THR A 317 6.04 -25.42 -29.00
CA THR A 317 6.32 -25.94 -30.35
C THR A 317 5.15 -25.66 -31.29
N TYR A 318 3.92 -25.89 -30.83
CA TYR A 318 2.73 -25.61 -31.62
C TYR A 318 2.62 -24.11 -31.95
N TRP A 319 2.74 -23.22 -30.96
CA TRP A 319 2.59 -21.78 -31.20
C TRP A 319 3.77 -21.15 -31.91
N ASN A 320 4.98 -21.69 -31.82
CA ASN A 320 6.10 -21.28 -32.67
C ASN A 320 5.80 -21.52 -34.16
N ASN A 321 5.09 -22.59 -34.49
CA ASN A 321 4.72 -22.92 -35.87
C ASN A 321 3.48 -22.15 -36.38
N HIS A 322 2.59 -21.74 -35.48
CA HIS A 322 1.27 -21.18 -35.87
C HIS A 322 1.04 -19.72 -35.43
N GLY A 323 1.84 -19.19 -34.50
CA GLY A 323 1.62 -17.92 -33.82
C GLY A 323 1.60 -16.71 -34.75
N MET A 324 2.46 -16.69 -35.77
CA MET A 324 2.48 -15.61 -36.78
C MET A 324 1.19 -15.54 -37.60
N HIS A 325 0.47 -16.66 -37.71
CA HIS A 325 -0.76 -16.77 -38.50
C HIS A 325 -2.04 -16.63 -37.67
N LEU A 326 -1.93 -16.24 -36.39
CA LEU A 326 -3.09 -16.02 -35.53
C LEU A 326 -4.07 -15.04 -36.19
N ARG A 327 -5.35 -15.41 -36.17
CA ARG A 327 -6.45 -14.56 -36.64
C ARG A 327 -7.61 -14.71 -35.70
N GLN A 328 -8.51 -13.74 -35.75
CA GLN A 328 -9.80 -13.87 -35.10
C GLN A 328 -10.58 -15.03 -35.76
N VAL A 329 -11.15 -15.90 -34.94
CA VAL A 329 -12.02 -16.98 -35.43
C VAL A 329 -13.44 -16.46 -35.46
N ARG A 330 -14.12 -16.67 -36.60
CA ARG A 330 -15.47 -16.16 -36.85
C ARG A 330 -16.48 -17.31 -36.89
N GLY A 331 -17.57 -17.17 -36.16
CA GLY A 331 -18.64 -18.15 -36.06
C GLY A 331 -18.35 -19.26 -35.05
N HIS A 332 -19.39 -19.74 -34.38
CA HIS A 332 -19.29 -20.73 -33.30
C HIS A 332 -18.82 -22.10 -33.81
N GLU A 333 -19.25 -22.53 -35.00
CA GLU A 333 -18.82 -23.81 -35.60
C GLU A 333 -17.31 -23.83 -35.85
N ASN A 334 -16.78 -22.76 -36.44
CA ASN A 334 -15.34 -22.63 -36.71
C ASN A 334 -14.53 -22.55 -35.42
N LEU A 335 -15.04 -21.83 -34.40
CA LEU A 335 -14.39 -21.78 -33.09
C LEU A 335 -14.34 -23.16 -32.44
N THR A 336 -15.47 -23.89 -32.45
CA THR A 336 -15.55 -25.23 -31.87
C THR A 336 -14.59 -26.18 -32.58
N SER A 337 -14.58 -26.17 -33.91
CA SER A 337 -13.69 -27.00 -34.73
C SER A 337 -12.22 -26.66 -34.48
N TYR A 338 -11.91 -25.37 -34.36
CA TYR A 338 -10.55 -24.90 -34.05
C TYR A 338 -10.08 -25.39 -32.67
N LEU A 339 -10.93 -25.26 -31.65
CA LEU A 339 -10.60 -25.69 -30.29
C LEU A 339 -10.52 -27.21 -30.17
N ASP A 340 -11.37 -27.96 -30.86
CA ASP A 340 -11.34 -29.42 -30.86
C ASP A 340 -10.00 -29.96 -31.38
N THR A 341 -9.43 -29.36 -32.42
CA THR A 341 -8.08 -29.70 -32.88
C THR A 341 -7.05 -29.47 -31.76
N LEU A 342 -7.08 -28.31 -31.08
CA LEU A 342 -6.16 -28.02 -29.99
C LEU A 342 -6.34 -28.97 -28.79
N PHE A 343 -7.56 -29.41 -28.50
CA PHE A 343 -7.85 -30.38 -27.45
C PHE A 343 -7.34 -31.78 -27.82
N GLN A 344 -7.61 -32.24 -29.04
CA GLN A 344 -7.18 -33.55 -29.53
C GLN A 344 -5.65 -33.64 -29.59
N ASP A 345 -5.01 -32.56 -30.01
CA ASP A 345 -3.55 -32.43 -30.01
C ASP A 345 -2.99 -32.18 -28.60
N GLY A 346 -3.80 -32.08 -27.55
CA GLY A 346 -3.34 -31.87 -26.19
C GLY A 346 -2.54 -30.57 -26.00
N ILE A 347 -2.81 -29.55 -26.81
CA ILE A 347 -2.19 -28.22 -26.72
C ILE A 347 -2.82 -27.42 -25.59
N ILE A 348 -4.12 -27.58 -25.38
CA ILE A 348 -4.87 -26.95 -24.29
C ILE A 348 -5.82 -27.98 -23.66
N PRO A 349 -6.20 -27.84 -22.37
CA PRO A 349 -7.20 -28.72 -21.77
C PRO A 349 -8.61 -28.34 -22.22
N ARG A 350 -9.57 -29.25 -22.12
CA ARG A 350 -11.00 -28.94 -22.34
C ARG A 350 -11.56 -28.06 -21.22
N ASN A 351 -12.38 -27.07 -21.59
CA ASN A 351 -13.12 -26.20 -20.65
C ASN A 351 -14.49 -25.83 -21.24
N ASP A 352 -15.29 -26.87 -21.51
CA ASP A 352 -16.53 -26.74 -22.29
C ASP A 352 -17.57 -25.88 -21.56
N ASN A 353 -17.65 -25.97 -20.22
CA ASN A 353 -18.61 -25.19 -19.42
C ASN A 353 -18.45 -23.67 -19.60
N GLN A 354 -17.23 -23.13 -19.46
CA GLN A 354 -17.02 -21.69 -19.63
C GLN A 354 -17.16 -21.25 -21.08
N LEU A 355 -16.77 -22.10 -22.03
CA LEU A 355 -16.91 -21.83 -23.45
C LEU A 355 -18.39 -21.68 -23.83
N GLU A 356 -19.24 -22.58 -23.34
CA GLU A 356 -20.67 -22.58 -23.61
C GLU A 356 -21.35 -21.33 -23.04
N ASP A 357 -21.13 -21.05 -21.75
CA ASP A 357 -21.81 -19.97 -21.03
C ASP A 357 -21.37 -18.57 -21.48
N LYS A 358 -20.07 -18.39 -21.78
CA LYS A 358 -19.52 -17.06 -22.09
C LYS A 358 -19.44 -16.75 -23.58
N ILE A 359 -19.53 -17.75 -24.46
CA ILE A 359 -19.36 -17.56 -25.90
C ILE A 359 -20.51 -18.20 -26.68
N LEU A 360 -20.68 -19.53 -26.63
CA LEU A 360 -21.55 -20.24 -27.57
C LEU A 360 -23.04 -19.92 -27.39
N LYS A 361 -23.50 -19.65 -26.16
CA LYS A 361 -24.87 -19.20 -25.87
C LYS A 361 -25.09 -17.70 -26.03
N THR A 362 -24.08 -16.97 -26.50
CA THR A 362 -24.10 -15.50 -26.60
C THR A 362 -24.03 -15.05 -28.05
N ASN A 363 -24.27 -13.76 -28.30
CA ASN A 363 -24.14 -13.16 -29.63
C ASN A 363 -22.67 -12.91 -30.04
N ILE A 364 -21.68 -13.38 -29.27
CA ILE A 364 -20.26 -13.20 -29.57
C ILE A 364 -19.88 -14.17 -30.69
N VAL A 365 -19.68 -13.65 -31.90
CA VAL A 365 -19.32 -14.44 -33.09
C VAL A 365 -17.87 -14.27 -33.54
N ASN A 366 -17.14 -13.31 -32.95
CA ASN A 366 -15.80 -12.92 -33.35
C ASN A 366 -14.87 -13.04 -32.14
N VAL A 367 -14.02 -14.07 -32.12
CA VAL A 367 -13.21 -14.42 -30.94
C VAL A 367 -11.73 -14.38 -31.27
N ASN A 368 -10.99 -13.62 -30.46
CA ASN A 368 -9.54 -13.57 -30.52
C ASN A 368 -8.95 -14.77 -29.78
N ILE A 369 -7.98 -15.40 -30.43
CA ILE A 369 -7.16 -16.48 -29.86
C ILE A 369 -5.91 -15.84 -29.25
N CYS A 370 -5.74 -15.99 -27.94
CA CYS A 370 -4.63 -15.42 -27.17
C CYS A 370 -3.80 -16.54 -26.53
N PRO A 371 -2.80 -17.11 -27.23
CA PRO A 371 -1.96 -18.17 -26.72
C PRO A 371 -0.80 -17.63 -25.86
N GLY A 372 -1.13 -16.91 -24.78
CA GLY A 372 -0.13 -16.32 -23.91
C GLY A 372 0.75 -17.34 -23.21
N ILE A 373 1.83 -16.88 -22.59
CA ILE A 373 2.65 -17.63 -21.64
C ILE A 373 2.92 -16.76 -20.42
N GLY A 374 2.77 -17.35 -19.24
CA GLY A 374 2.98 -16.66 -17.97
C GLY A 374 4.27 -17.09 -17.30
N PHE A 375 5.01 -16.12 -16.80
CA PHE A 375 6.16 -16.28 -15.92
C PHE A 375 5.85 -15.60 -14.60
N ILE A 376 5.75 -16.40 -13.54
CA ILE A 376 5.48 -15.91 -12.18
C ILE A 376 6.66 -16.26 -11.29
N TYR A 377 7.16 -15.26 -10.58
CA TYR A 377 8.06 -15.47 -9.45
C TYR A 377 7.32 -15.10 -8.17
N GLN A 378 7.22 -16.06 -7.25
CA GLN A 378 6.52 -15.86 -5.98
C GLN A 378 7.50 -15.50 -4.88
N TYR A 379 7.14 -14.46 -4.15
CA TYR A 379 7.82 -14.03 -2.96
C TYR A 379 6.91 -14.26 -1.75
N PRO A 380 7.21 -15.26 -0.91
CA PRO A 380 6.62 -15.37 0.42
C PRO A 380 6.78 -14.06 1.20
N LEU A 381 5.74 -13.63 1.90
CA LEU A 381 5.72 -12.33 2.57
C LEU A 381 6.83 -12.22 3.63
N ASP A 382 7.12 -13.28 4.37
CA ASP A 382 8.24 -13.36 5.33
C ASP A 382 9.61 -13.10 4.65
N LYS A 383 9.81 -13.65 3.46
CA LYS A 383 11.01 -13.41 2.67
C LYS A 383 11.08 -11.96 2.18
N ILE A 384 9.95 -11.37 1.80
CA ILE A 384 9.89 -9.96 1.42
C ILE A 384 10.21 -9.08 2.61
N GLU A 385 9.62 -9.34 3.77
CA GLU A 385 9.87 -8.56 4.98
C GLU A 385 11.37 -8.54 5.34
N ALA A 386 12.07 -9.66 5.11
CA ALA A 386 13.52 -9.76 5.29
C ALA A 386 14.33 -9.07 4.18
N LEU A 387 13.87 -9.10 2.92
CA LEU A 387 14.54 -8.46 1.78
C LEU A 387 14.27 -6.95 1.67
N ASP A 388 13.17 -6.48 2.25
CA ASP A 388 12.74 -5.07 2.24
C ASP A 388 13.50 -4.23 3.28
N ILE A 389 14.78 -4.54 3.42
CA ILE A 389 15.79 -3.84 4.19
C ILE A 389 16.76 -3.26 3.16
N ASP A 390 16.95 -1.94 3.19
CA ASP A 390 17.76 -1.18 2.25
C ASP A 390 17.29 -1.33 0.78
N THR A 391 18.21 -1.59 -0.16
CA THR A 391 17.94 -1.68 -1.62
C THR A 391 17.83 -3.11 -2.13
N ASN A 392 17.99 -4.12 -1.28
CA ASN A 392 18.10 -5.53 -1.70
C ASN A 392 16.88 -6.02 -2.49
N LEU A 393 15.66 -5.70 -2.03
CA LEU A 393 14.44 -6.08 -2.75
C LEU A 393 14.30 -5.38 -4.11
N GLN A 394 14.72 -4.11 -4.20
CA GLN A 394 14.70 -3.34 -5.44
C GLN A 394 15.63 -3.98 -6.48
N GLU A 395 16.85 -4.31 -6.06
CA GLU A 395 17.87 -4.92 -6.91
C GLU A 395 17.46 -6.31 -7.39
N ASP A 396 16.93 -7.15 -6.50
CA ASP A 396 16.44 -8.49 -6.86
C ASP A 396 15.24 -8.41 -7.83
N LEU A 397 14.32 -7.47 -7.62
CA LEU A 397 13.18 -7.23 -8.52
C LEU A 397 13.63 -6.76 -9.90
N ILE A 398 14.54 -5.77 -9.97
CA ILE A 398 15.13 -5.29 -11.22
C ILE A 398 15.84 -6.44 -11.96
N SER A 399 16.64 -7.22 -11.24
CA SER A 399 17.38 -8.35 -11.80
C SER A 399 16.44 -9.39 -12.41
N LYS A 400 15.35 -9.75 -11.70
CA LYS A 400 14.35 -10.70 -12.22
C LYS A 400 13.58 -10.18 -13.42
N ILE A 401 13.20 -8.91 -13.42
CA ILE A 401 12.53 -8.31 -14.58
C ILE A 401 13.48 -8.30 -15.79
N LYS A 402 14.73 -7.83 -15.62
CA LYS A 402 15.74 -7.80 -16.69
C LYS A 402 16.01 -9.20 -17.24
N TYR A 403 16.18 -10.18 -16.35
CA TYR A 403 16.36 -11.57 -16.75
C TYR A 403 15.15 -12.09 -17.55
N CYS A 404 13.93 -11.93 -17.04
CA CYS A 404 12.74 -12.47 -17.71
C CYS A 404 12.50 -11.82 -19.09
N ILE A 405 12.70 -10.50 -19.21
CA ILE A 405 12.58 -9.80 -20.50
C ILE A 405 13.68 -10.23 -21.48
N LYS A 406 14.94 -10.28 -21.03
CA LYS A 406 16.07 -10.66 -21.88
C LYS A 406 15.92 -12.08 -22.43
N GLU A 407 15.59 -13.05 -21.58
CA GLU A 407 15.47 -14.45 -22.01
C GLU A 407 14.25 -14.72 -22.91
N ASN A 408 13.24 -13.86 -22.87
CA ASN A 408 12.02 -14.02 -23.67
C ASN A 408 12.05 -13.28 -25.01
N ILE A 409 12.59 -12.06 -25.03
CA ILE A 409 12.56 -11.18 -26.21
C ILE A 409 13.89 -10.51 -26.57
N ASN A 410 14.97 -10.83 -25.84
CA ASN A 410 16.31 -10.27 -26.08
C ASN A 410 16.37 -8.73 -26.10
N GLU A 411 15.50 -8.09 -25.31
CA GLU A 411 15.42 -6.64 -25.19
C GLU A 411 16.06 -6.12 -23.90
N SER A 412 16.43 -4.84 -23.92
CA SER A 412 16.93 -4.12 -22.74
C SER A 412 15.80 -3.40 -21.99
N CYS A 413 15.85 -3.42 -20.66
CA CYS A 413 14.86 -2.75 -19.81
C CYS A 413 15.27 -1.30 -19.47
N ASN A 414 15.36 -0.43 -20.46
CA ASN A 414 15.79 0.98 -20.27
C ASN A 414 14.80 1.83 -19.45
N PHE A 415 13.60 1.31 -19.18
CA PHE A 415 12.61 1.94 -18.29
C PHE A 415 12.90 1.67 -16.80
N LEU A 416 13.79 0.72 -16.48
CA LEU A 416 14.23 0.45 -15.11
C LEU A 416 15.44 1.29 -14.76
N LYS A 417 15.59 1.60 -13.48
CA LYS A 417 16.82 2.21 -12.95
C LYS A 417 18.01 1.27 -13.14
N ASN A 418 19.18 1.86 -13.36
CA ASN A 418 20.43 1.11 -13.30
C ASN A 418 20.78 0.90 -11.84
N ASN A 419 21.15 -0.33 -11.48
CA ASN A 419 21.77 -0.58 -10.18
C ASN A 419 23.17 0.06 -10.28
N ASN A 420 23.48 0.98 -9.37
CA ASN A 420 24.83 1.56 -9.26
C ASN A 420 25.83 0.50 -8.81
#